data_AF-A0A970K0M3-F1
#
_entry.id   AF-A0A970K0M3-F1
#
_cell.length_a   1.000
_cell.length_b   1.000
_cell.length_c   1.000
_cell.angle_alpha   90.00
_cell.angle_beta   90.00
_cell.angle_gamma   90.00
#
_symmetry.space_group_name_H-M   'P 1'
#
loop_
_entity.id
_entity.type
_entity.pdbx_description
1 polymer ?
#
loop_
_entity_poly.entity_id
_entity_poly.type
_entity_poly.pdbx_seq_one_letter_code
_entity_poly.pdbx_strand_id
1 'polypeptide(L)'
;MAAKQRPQKRSLNSSKILVRVLIGMLLLVMLSSAIALYFEQEKQMDRILQRQAELSVNLQDAAGSLTELRELQQLVGSDAYIERVAREQLGMVKPNEVVFTDQ
;
A
#
# COMPACT_ATOMS: atom_id res chain seq x y z
N MET A 1 -27.42 79.87 -34.44
CA MET A 1 -28.19 78.82 -33.74
C MET A 1 -27.47 77.49 -33.94
N ALA A 2 -27.06 76.85 -32.84
CA ALA A 2 -26.12 75.73 -32.85
C ALA A 2 -26.79 74.39 -33.19
N ALA A 3 -26.20 73.64 -34.12
CA ALA A 3 -26.61 72.28 -34.45
C ALA A 3 -26.17 71.32 -33.34
N LYS A 4 -27.14 70.70 -32.67
CA LYS A 4 -26.93 69.74 -31.59
C LYS A 4 -26.58 68.37 -32.17
N GLN A 5 -25.32 67.98 -32.11
CA GLN A 5 -24.88 66.63 -32.49
C GLN A 5 -25.42 65.58 -31.49
N ARG A 6 -25.99 64.49 -32.00
CA ARG A 6 -26.49 63.36 -31.20
C ARG A 6 -25.34 62.44 -30.80
N PRO A 7 -25.27 61.94 -29.54
CA PRO A 7 -24.21 61.03 -29.13
C PRO A 7 -24.42 59.65 -29.78
N GLN A 8 -23.43 59.20 -30.54
CA GLN A 8 -23.41 57.87 -31.16
C GLN A 8 -23.18 56.82 -30.06
N LYS A 9 -24.19 56.00 -29.77
CA LYS A 9 -24.09 54.88 -28.82
C LYS A 9 -23.14 53.83 -29.41
N ARG A 10 -21.94 53.68 -28.83
CA ARG A 10 -21.04 52.57 -29.14
C ARG A 10 -21.74 51.26 -28.79
N SER A 11 -22.19 50.50 -29.78
CA SER A 11 -22.70 49.15 -29.57
C SER A 11 -21.52 48.27 -29.15
N LEU A 12 -21.44 47.95 -27.87
CA LEU A 12 -20.54 46.90 -27.41
C LEU A 12 -20.96 45.61 -28.11
N ASN A 13 -19.99 44.87 -28.66
CA ASN A 13 -20.23 43.59 -29.32
C ASN A 13 -20.59 42.53 -28.26
N SER A 14 -21.78 42.64 -27.64
CA SER A 14 -22.23 41.85 -26.50
C SER A 14 -22.12 40.34 -26.72
N SER A 15 -22.30 39.87 -27.96
CA SER A 15 -22.11 38.46 -28.32
C SER A 15 -20.66 37.99 -28.17
N LYS A 16 -19.65 38.83 -28.47
CA LYS A 16 -18.23 38.49 -28.29
C LYS A 16 -17.85 38.44 -26.81
N ILE A 17 -18.47 39.29 -26.00
CA ILE A 17 -18.28 39.30 -24.54
C ILE A 17 -18.89 38.03 -23.93
N LEU A 18 -20.11 37.67 -24.33
CA LEU A 18 -20.78 36.45 -23.87
C LEU A 18 -19.97 35.19 -24.20
N VAL A 19 -19.44 35.08 -25.43
CA VAL A 19 -18.59 33.94 -25.82
C VAL A 19 -17.32 33.87 -24.97
N ARG A 20 -16.67 35.00 -24.68
CA ARG A 20 -15.48 35.02 -23.80
C ARG A 20 -15.81 34.59 -22.37
N VAL A 21 -16.95 35.01 -21.83
CA VAL A 21 -17.41 34.60 -20.50
C VAL A 21 -17.69 33.10 -20.47
N LEU A 22 -18.35 32.55 -21.49
CA LEU A 22 -18.61 31.11 -21.58
C LEU A 22 -17.33 30.28 -21.68
N ILE A 23 -16.36 30.72 -22.48
CA ILE A 23 -15.05 30.07 -22.57
C ILE A 23 -14.32 30.13 -21.21
N GLY A 24 -14.33 31.29 -20.55
CA GLY A 24 -13.75 31.44 -19.22
C GLY A 24 -14.40 30.50 -18.19
N MET A 25 -15.72 30.38 -18.20
CA MET A 25 -16.45 29.48 -17.33
C MET A 25 -16.11 28.01 -17.60
N LEU A 26 -16.02 27.62 -18.88
CA LEU A 26 -15.62 26.26 -19.27
C LEU A 26 -14.20 25.92 -18.80
N LEU A 27 -13.26 26.86 -18.94
CA LEU A 27 -11.88 26.70 -18.45
C LEU A 27 -11.84 26.55 -16.92
N LEU A 28 -12.64 27.35 -16.19
CA LEU A 28 -12.71 27.24 -14.73
C LEU A 28 -13.24 25.87 -14.29
N VAL A 29 -14.29 25.36 -14.96
CA VAL A 29 -14.81 24.01 -14.66
C VAL A 29 -13.74 22.95 -14.95
N MET A 30 -13.09 22.99 -16.11
CA MET A 30 -12.00 22.07 -16.47
C MET A 30 -10.87 22.09 -15.43
N LEU A 31 -10.40 23.27 -15.02
CA LEU A 31 -9.35 23.40 -14.01
C LEU A 31 -9.80 22.82 -12.66
N SER A 32 -11.01 23.12 -12.22
CA SER A 32 -11.53 22.61 -10.95
C SER A 32 -11.64 21.09 -10.93
N SER A 33 -12.08 20.49 -12.04
CA SER A 33 -12.14 19.03 -12.20
C SER A 33 -10.76 18.40 -12.23
N ALA A 34 -9.79 19.00 -12.93
CA ALA A 34 -8.42 18.50 -12.98
C ALA A 34 -7.76 18.50 -11.60
N ILE A 35 -7.96 19.56 -10.82
CA ILE A 35 -7.45 19.67 -9.44
C ILE A 35 -8.10 18.60 -8.54
N ALA A 36 -9.41 18.39 -8.64
CA ALA A 36 -10.11 17.37 -7.87
C ALA A 36 -9.59 15.95 -8.16
N LEU A 37 -9.41 15.62 -9.45
CA LEU A 37 -8.85 14.33 -9.87
C LEU A 37 -7.42 14.13 -9.38
N TYR A 38 -6.59 15.18 -9.43
CA TYR A 38 -5.21 15.12 -8.95
C TYR A 38 -5.14 14.73 -7.47
N PHE A 39 -5.93 15.38 -6.61
CA PHE A 39 -5.96 15.06 -5.18
C PHE A 39 -6.51 13.66 -4.88
N GLU A 40 -7.46 13.18 -5.68
CA GLU A 40 -7.97 11.82 -5.52
C GLU A 40 -6.91 10.77 -5.91
N GLN A 41 -6.20 11.01 -7.02
CA GLN A 41 -5.09 10.15 -7.46
C GLN A 41 -3.95 10.12 -6.45
N GLU A 42 -3.57 11.26 -5.87
CA GLU A 42 -2.54 11.33 -4.83
C GLU A 42 -2.91 10.47 -3.61
N LYS A 43 -4.14 10.59 -3.11
CA LYS A 43 -4.65 9.75 -2.01
C LYS A 43 -4.73 8.26 -2.35
N GLN A 44 -5.00 7.92 -3.61
CA GLN A 44 -4.99 6.52 -4.05
C GLN A 44 -3.57 5.99 -4.11
N MET A 45 -2.63 6.79 -4.61
CA MET A 45 -1.21 6.43 -4.68
C MET A 45 -0.62 6.17 -3.30
N ASP A 46 -0.87 7.07 -2.34
CA ASP A 46 -0.41 6.89 -0.96
C ASP A 46 -0.93 5.60 -0.33
N ARG A 47 -2.22 5.29 -0.55
CA ARG A 47 -2.82 4.03 -0.07
C ARG A 47 -2.19 2.81 -0.72
N ILE A 48 -1.88 2.87 -2.02
CA ILE A 48 -1.20 1.78 -2.72
C ILE A 48 0.21 1.59 -2.16
N LEU A 49 0.97 2.66 -1.95
CA LEU A 49 2.33 2.61 -1.40
C LEU A 49 2.34 2.05 0.02
N GLN A 50 1.41 2.49 0.88
CA GLN A 50 1.26 1.94 2.24
C GLN A 50 0.95 0.44 2.20
N ARG A 51 0.01 0.02 1.34
CA ARG A 51 -0.35 -1.38 1.20
C ARG A 51 0.80 -2.21 0.64
N GLN A 52 1.58 -1.67 -0.29
CA GLN A 52 2.77 -2.33 -0.81
C GLN A 52 3.82 -2.53 0.30
N ALA A 53 4.06 -1.51 1.13
CA ALA A 53 4.97 -1.62 2.26
C ALA A 53 4.49 -2.70 3.26
N GLU A 54 3.22 -2.69 3.63
CA GLU A 54 2.63 -3.71 4.53
C GLU A 54 2.77 -5.12 3.96
N LEU A 55 2.44 -5.33 2.69
CA LEU A 55 2.59 -6.64 2.05
C LEU A 55 4.05 -7.09 1.99
N SER A 56 4.99 -6.15 1.79
CA SER A 56 6.42 -6.47 1.76
C SER A 56 6.93 -6.96 3.11
N VAL A 57 6.48 -6.35 4.21
CA VAL A 57 6.80 -6.78 5.58
C VAL A 57 6.20 -8.17 5.83
N ASN A 58 4.92 -8.36 5.51
CA ASN A 58 4.25 -9.65 5.70
C ASN A 58 4.93 -10.79 4.91
N LEU A 59 5.42 -10.52 3.70
CA LEU A 59 6.18 -11.50 2.92
C LEU A 59 7.54 -11.81 3.57
N GLN A 60 8.23 -10.80 4.10
CA GLN A 60 9.50 -11.00 4.78
C GLN A 60 9.33 -11.84 6.05
N ASP A 61 8.32 -11.53 6.86
CA ASP A 61 8.00 -12.28 8.09
C ASP A 61 7.63 -13.73 7.76
N ALA A 62 6.75 -13.95 6.78
CA ALA A 62 6.36 -15.28 6.35
C ALA A 62 7.56 -16.09 5.81
N ALA A 63 8.47 -15.45 5.07
CA ALA A 63 9.70 -16.10 4.60
C ALA A 63 10.64 -16.47 5.76
N GLY A 64 10.72 -15.62 6.79
CA GLY A 64 11.45 -15.90 8.02
C GLY A 64 10.89 -17.13 8.74
N SER A 65 9.58 -17.13 9.04
CA SER A 65 8.91 -18.26 9.69
C SER A 65 9.06 -19.56 8.89
N LEU A 66 8.98 -19.48 7.56
CA LEU A 66 9.15 -20.65 6.70
C LEU A 66 10.58 -21.20 6.74
N THR A 67 11.58 -20.34 6.91
CA THR A 67 12.98 -20.76 7.10
C THR A 67 13.16 -21.47 8.43
N GLU A 68 12.66 -20.89 9.53
CA GLU A 68 12.69 -21.49 10.87
C GLU A 68 11.99 -22.85 10.90
N LEU A 69 10.80 -22.95 10.29
CA LEU A 69 10.06 -24.21 10.21
C LEU A 69 10.81 -25.29 9.43
N ARG A 70 11.55 -24.92 8.37
CA ARG A 70 12.39 -25.86 7.63
C ARG A 70 13.58 -26.35 8.44
N GLU A 71 14.22 -25.48 9.22
CA GLU A 71 15.29 -25.87 10.13
C GLU A 71 14.77 -26.82 11.20
N LEU A 72 13.63 -26.52 11.82
CA LEU A 72 12.96 -27.42 12.76
C LEU A 72 12.60 -28.76 12.11
N GLN A 73 12.08 -28.75 10.89
CA GLN A 73 11.76 -29.98 10.16
C GLN A 73 13.00 -30.84 9.90
N GLN A 74 14.16 -30.24 9.62
CA GLN A 74 15.40 -31.00 9.44
C GLN A 74 15.92 -31.59 10.76
N LEU A 75 15.68 -30.91 11.88
CA LEU A 75 16.05 -31.40 13.21
C LEU A 75 15.13 -32.52 13.68
N VAL A 76 13.81 -32.35 13.52
CA VAL A 76 12.76 -33.30 13.87
C VAL A 76 12.82 -34.48 12.90
N GLY A 77 13.39 -35.60 13.37
CA GLY A 77 13.58 -36.81 12.57
C GLY A 77 15.03 -37.21 12.35
N SER A 78 15.99 -36.40 12.83
CA SER A 78 17.37 -36.85 12.97
C SER A 78 17.50 -37.93 14.06
N ASP A 79 18.44 -38.87 13.90
CA ASP A 79 18.71 -39.91 14.90
C ASP A 79 18.97 -39.33 16.29
N ALA A 80 19.67 -38.19 16.37
CA ALA A 80 19.94 -37.48 17.61
C ALA A 80 18.67 -36.94 18.27
N TYR A 81 17.73 -36.40 17.49
CA TYR A 81 16.44 -35.94 18.00
C TYR A 81 15.58 -37.12 18.47
N ILE A 82 15.52 -38.20 17.69
CA ILE A 82 14.78 -39.42 18.03
C ILE A 82 15.35 -40.04 19.32
N GLU A 83 16.67 -40.16 19.43
CA GLU A 83 17.35 -40.66 20.63
C GLU A 83 17.06 -39.80 21.86
N ARG A 84 17.11 -38.47 21.72
CA ARG A 84 16.78 -37.54 22.80
C ARG A 84 15.35 -37.70 23.29
N VAL A 85 14.38 -37.73 22.36
CA VAL A 85 12.97 -37.96 22.71
C VAL A 85 12.78 -39.34 23.36
N ALA A 86 13.43 -40.38 22.84
CA ALA A 86 13.36 -41.73 23.40
C ALA A 86 13.94 -41.80 24.83
N ARG A 87 15.05 -41.12 25.10
CA ARG A 87 15.64 -41.03 26.45
C ARG A 87 14.76 -40.20 27.40
N GLU A 88 14.37 -39.00 27.00
CA GLU A 88 13.67 -38.03 27.86
C GLU A 88 12.21 -38.41 28.11
N GLN A 89 11.49 -38.87 27.09
CA GLN A 89 10.05 -39.12 27.17
C GLN A 89 9.71 -40.60 27.42
N LEU A 90 10.52 -41.52 26.91
CA LEU A 90 10.25 -42.96 27.00
C LEU A 90 11.21 -43.69 27.95
N GLY A 91 12.21 -43.00 28.51
CA GLY A 91 13.22 -43.62 29.38
C GLY A 91 14.07 -44.68 28.69
N MET A 92 14.11 -44.70 27.35
CA MET A 92 14.84 -45.69 26.58
C MET A 92 16.33 -45.38 26.63
N VAL A 93 17.15 -46.43 26.68
CA VAL A 93 18.63 -46.34 26.62
C VAL A 93 19.17 -47.29 25.57
N LYS A 94 20.39 -47.07 25.11
CA LYS A 94 21.00 -47.97 24.11
C LYS A 94 21.31 -49.33 24.73
N PRO A 95 21.35 -50.40 23.91
CA PRO A 95 21.82 -51.70 24.36
C PRO A 95 23.20 -51.56 25.02
N ASN A 96 23.35 -52.14 26.22
CA ASN A 96 24.55 -52.12 27.06
C ASN A 96 24.83 -50.80 27.81
N GLU A 97 23.87 -49.89 27.94
CA GLU A 97 23.96 -48.76 28.87
C GLU A 97 23.36 -49.08 30.25
N VAL A 98 23.97 -48.59 31.32
CA VAL A 98 23.47 -48.72 32.71
C VAL A 98 22.95 -47.36 33.18
N VAL A 99 21.69 -47.30 33.61
CA VAL A 99 21.06 -46.08 34.13
C VAL A 99 21.37 -45.95 35.62
N PHE A 100 21.94 -44.81 36.02
CA PHE A 100 22.11 -44.46 37.42
C PHE A 100 21.02 -43.46 37.82
N THR A 101 20.25 -43.79 38.85
CA THR A 101 19.30 -42.87 39.48
C THR A 101 19.85 -42.48 40.84
N ASP A 102 20.02 -41.19 41.09
CA ASP A 102 20.40 -40.70 42.42
C ASP A 102 19.29 -41.05 43.43
N GLN A 103 19.67 -41.74 44.51
CA GLN A 103 18.80 -42.06 45.65
C GLN A 103 18.84 -40.96 46.70
#